data_AF-A0A560JMW8-F1
#
_entry.id   AF-A0A560JMW8-F1
#
_cell.length_a   1.000
_cell.length_b   1.000
_cell.length_c   1.000
_cell.angle_alpha   90.00
_cell.angle_beta   90.00
_cell.angle_gamma   90.00
#
_symmetry.space_group_name_H-M   'P 1'
#
loop_
_entity.id
_entity.type
_entity.pdbx_description
1 polymer ?
#
loop_
_entity_poly.entity_id
_entity_poly.type
_entity_poly.pdbx_seq_one_letter_code
_entity_poly.pdbx_strand_id
1 'polypeptide(L)'
;MPDGTQPLNPAGTLAKGVMEEVLTGNVAWLDDVHSVYGRWTQGMLGTVQELVRLWEGRFHEDCEACKALSACHTPLDLQRFGQAFAVKASRDYAEGVGRLLHVAVEALGPQAPRDPRG
;
A
#
# COMPACT_ATOMS: atom_id res chain seq x y z
N MET A 1 58.22 -38.90 -11.27
CA MET A 1 58.22 -37.51 -10.77
C MET A 1 56.87 -37.29 -10.10
N PRO A 2 56.80 -36.79 -8.85
CA PRO A 2 55.52 -36.44 -8.26
C PRO A 2 55.11 -35.08 -8.83
N ASP A 3 53.98 -35.05 -9.54
CA ASP A 3 53.37 -33.81 -10.00
C ASP A 3 52.94 -32.99 -8.79
N GLY A 4 53.45 -31.77 -8.74
CA GLY A 4 53.24 -30.84 -7.64
C GLY A 4 51.76 -30.54 -7.45
N THR A 5 51.21 -31.03 -6.35
CA THR A 5 49.96 -30.51 -5.79
C THR A 5 50.09 -29.00 -5.63
N GLN A 6 49.37 -28.26 -6.47
CA GLN A 6 49.19 -26.82 -6.35
C GLN A 6 48.77 -26.52 -4.91
N PRO A 7 49.48 -25.64 -4.17
CA PRO A 7 49.11 -25.33 -2.81
C PRO A 7 47.73 -24.68 -2.84
N LEU A 8 46.76 -25.32 -2.19
CA LEU A 8 45.45 -24.74 -1.87
C LEU A 8 45.73 -23.40 -1.18
N ASN A 9 45.50 -22.28 -1.87
CA ASN A 9 45.69 -20.94 -1.33
C ASN A 9 44.46 -20.59 -0.47
N PRO A 10 44.52 -20.80 0.87
CA PRO A 10 43.35 -20.70 1.73
C PRO A 10 42.89 -19.25 1.84
N ALA A 11 43.83 -18.30 1.75
CA ALA A 11 43.55 -16.87 1.76
C ALA A 11 42.83 -16.43 0.48
N GLY A 12 43.17 -17.01 -0.68
CA GLY A 12 42.46 -16.77 -1.94
C GLY A 12 41.03 -17.32 -1.94
N THR A 13 40.82 -18.50 -1.36
CA THR A 13 39.47 -19.09 -1.20
C THR A 13 38.61 -18.30 -0.21
N LEU A 14 39.19 -17.85 0.91
CA LEU A 14 38.51 -17.00 1.89
C LEU A 14 38.13 -15.65 1.29
N ALA A 15 39.05 -14.98 0.59
CA ALA A 15 38.78 -13.70 -0.07
C ALA A 15 37.69 -13.82 -1.14
N LYS A 16 37.67 -14.94 -1.88
CA LYS A 16 36.61 -15.22 -2.86
C LYS A 16 35.25 -15.44 -2.17
N GLY A 17 35.22 -16.20 -1.07
CA GLY A 17 33.99 -16.43 -0.29
C GLY A 17 33.42 -15.14 0.31
N VAL A 18 34.27 -14.29 0.89
CA VAL A 18 33.85 -12.97 1.42
C VAL A 18 33.35 -12.06 0.29
N MET A 19 34.02 -12.06 -0.86
CA MET A 19 33.58 -11.25 -2.01
C MET A 19 32.24 -11.74 -2.57
N GLU A 20 32.02 -13.05 -2.63
CA GLU A 20 30.75 -13.67 -3.05
C GLU A 20 29.61 -13.36 -2.08
N GLU A 21 29.88 -13.39 -0.76
CA GLU A 21 28.93 -13.02 0.29
C GLU A 21 28.55 -11.53 0.24
N VAL A 22 29.52 -10.64 0.01
CA VAL A 22 29.26 -9.20 -0.17
C VAL A 22 28.43 -8.95 -1.43
N LEU A 23 28.74 -9.62 -2.54
CA LEU A 23 27.98 -9.51 -3.79
C LEU A 23 26.54 -10.02 -3.62
N THR A 24 26.36 -11.20 -3.06
CA THR A 24 25.03 -11.80 -2.82
C THR A 24 24.20 -10.99 -1.82
N GLY A 25 24.82 -10.50 -0.75
CA GLY A 25 24.18 -9.61 0.22
C GLY A 25 23.70 -8.29 -0.41
N ASN A 26 24.51 -7.68 -1.28
CA ASN A 26 24.13 -6.46 -2.00
C ASN A 26 23.00 -6.71 -3.00
N VAL A 27 22.99 -7.84 -3.70
CA VAL A 27 21.90 -8.22 -4.62
C VAL A 27 20.61 -8.47 -3.84
N ALA A 28 20.66 -9.19 -2.71
CA ALA A 28 19.50 -9.42 -1.86
C ALA A 28 18.92 -8.10 -1.31
N TRP A 29 19.78 -7.15 -0.93
CA TRP A 29 19.36 -5.83 -0.48
C TRP A 29 18.69 -5.02 -1.61
N LEU A 30 19.27 -4.99 -2.82
CA LEU A 30 18.70 -4.29 -3.97
C LEU A 30 17.32 -4.83 -4.37
N ASP A 31 17.15 -6.14 -4.27
CA ASP A 31 15.90 -6.81 -4.56
C ASP A 31 14.84 -6.55 -3.46
N ASP A 32 15.23 -6.51 -2.19
CA ASP A 32 14.35 -6.09 -1.10
C ASP A 32 13.89 -4.62 -1.28
N VAL A 33 14.81 -3.72 -1.62
CA VAL A 33 14.50 -2.31 -1.92
C VAL A 33 13.50 -2.19 -3.07
N HIS A 34 13.71 -2.93 -4.18
CA HIS A 34 12.76 -2.94 -5.29
C HIS A 34 11.39 -3.46 -4.88
N SER A 35 11.34 -4.54 -4.08
CA SER A 35 10.09 -5.12 -3.62
C SER A 35 9.31 -4.14 -2.74
N VAL A 36 9.98 -3.52 -1.76
CA VAL A 36 9.37 -2.53 -0.86
C VAL A 36 8.88 -1.32 -1.65
N TYR A 37 9.69 -0.79 -2.56
CA TYR A 37 9.32 0.38 -3.36
C TYR A 37 8.16 0.08 -4.32
N GLY A 38 8.13 -1.11 -4.92
CA GLY A 38 7.03 -1.57 -5.75
C GLY A 38 5.71 -1.64 -4.99
N ARG A 39 5.71 -2.27 -3.81
CA ARG A 39 4.52 -2.33 -2.94
C ARG A 39 4.07 -0.95 -2.47
N TRP A 40 5.00 -0.09 -2.07
CA TRP A 40 4.68 1.28 -1.66
C TRP A 40 4.03 2.06 -2.81
N THR A 41 4.59 1.97 -4.02
CA THR A 41 4.04 2.66 -5.20
C THR A 41 2.64 2.14 -5.55
N GLN A 42 2.44 0.81 -5.51
CA GLN A 42 1.14 0.19 -5.74
C GLN A 42 0.12 0.61 -4.67
N GLY A 43 0.52 0.63 -3.40
CA GLY A 43 -0.32 1.09 -2.29
C GLY A 43 -0.72 2.56 -2.41
N MET A 44 0.22 3.42 -2.79
CA MET A 44 -0.05 4.83 -3.05
C MET A 44 -1.05 5.00 -4.19
N LEU A 45 -0.88 4.26 -5.29
CA LEU A 45 -1.83 4.30 -6.40
C LEU A 45 -3.23 3.87 -5.99
N GLY A 46 -3.36 2.75 -5.27
CA GLY A 46 -4.65 2.28 -4.76
C GLY A 46 -5.29 3.28 -3.79
N THR A 47 -4.48 3.90 -2.93
CA THR A 47 -4.93 4.94 -1.98
C THR A 47 -5.51 6.14 -2.74
N VAL A 48 -4.82 6.61 -3.78
CA VAL A 48 -5.31 7.71 -4.63
C VAL A 48 -6.60 7.33 -5.34
N GLN A 49 -6.71 6.11 -5.85
CA GLN A 49 -7.93 5.62 -6.51
C GLN A 49 -9.14 5.62 -5.55
N GLU A 50 -8.97 5.09 -4.34
CA GLU A 50 -10.05 5.09 -3.34
C GLU A 50 -10.39 6.50 -2.85
N LEU A 51 -9.39 7.40 -2.78
CA LEU A 51 -9.63 8.80 -2.44
C LEU A 51 -10.49 9.48 -3.53
N VAL A 52 -10.14 9.31 -4.80
CA VAL A 52 -10.93 9.86 -5.93
C VAL A 52 -12.34 9.29 -5.92
N ARG A 53 -12.50 7.98 -5.73
CA ARG A 53 -13.82 7.33 -5.65
C ARG A 53 -14.67 7.91 -4.50
N LEU A 54 -14.06 8.14 -3.34
CA LEU A 54 -14.74 8.77 -2.21
C LEU A 54 -15.18 10.20 -2.56
N TRP A 55 -14.29 10.98 -3.16
CA TRP A 55 -14.58 12.37 -3.56
C TRP A 55 -15.74 12.45 -4.56
N GLU A 56 -15.71 11.63 -5.62
CA GLU A 56 -16.79 11.57 -6.62
C GLU A 56 -18.14 11.22 -5.97
N GLY A 57 -18.16 10.20 -5.10
CA GLY A 57 -19.36 9.83 -4.37
C GLY A 57 -19.89 10.95 -3.47
N ARG A 58 -19.00 11.62 -2.73
CA ARG A 58 -19.37 12.74 -1.85
C ARG A 58 -19.88 13.95 -2.61
N PHE A 59 -19.28 14.32 -3.74
CA PHE A 59 -19.77 15.42 -4.56
C PHE A 59 -21.18 15.16 -5.10
N HIS A 60 -21.45 13.93 -5.55
CA HIS A 60 -22.79 13.56 -5.99
C HIS A 60 -23.80 13.70 -4.85
N GLU A 61 -23.47 13.15 -3.68
CA GLU A 61 -24.32 13.23 -2.49
C GLU A 61 -24.52 14.66 -1.98
N ASP A 62 -23.49 15.51 -2.04
CA ASP A 62 -23.59 16.90 -1.65
C ASP A 62 -24.46 17.70 -2.62
N CYS A 63 -24.46 17.36 -3.92
CA CYS A 63 -25.41 17.92 -4.90
C CYS A 63 -26.86 17.55 -4.57
N GLU A 64 -27.11 16.28 -4.26
CA GLU A 64 -28.44 15.81 -3.85
C GLU A 64 -28.88 16.43 -2.51
N ALA A 65 -27.94 16.59 -1.57
CA ALA A 65 -28.17 17.27 -0.30
C ALA A 65 -28.54 18.75 -0.51
N CYS A 66 -27.87 19.45 -1.43
CA CYS A 66 -28.23 20.83 -1.79
C CYS A 66 -29.65 20.92 -2.35
N LYS A 67 -30.05 19.98 -3.21
CA LYS A 67 -31.42 19.93 -3.75
C LYS A 67 -32.44 19.69 -2.64
N ALA A 68 -32.21 18.71 -1.78
CA ALA A 68 -33.08 18.40 -0.65
C ALA A 68 -33.17 19.57 0.35
N LEU A 69 -32.06 20.25 0.60
CA LEU A 69 -32.03 21.45 1.44
C LEU A 69 -32.86 22.58 0.84
N SER A 70 -32.77 22.81 -0.49
CA SER A 70 -33.56 23.84 -1.16
C SER A 70 -35.07 23.58 -1.15
N ALA A 71 -35.48 22.32 -0.96
CA ALA A 71 -36.88 21.92 -0.82
C ALA A 71 -37.41 22.01 0.62
N CYS A 72 -36.58 22.37 1.60
CA CYS A 72 -37.03 22.55 2.98
C CYS A 72 -37.77 23.88 3.13
N HIS A 73 -39.03 23.82 3.59
CA HIS A 73 -39.87 25.02 3.77
C HIS A 73 -40.17 25.33 5.23
N THR A 74 -39.83 24.43 6.15
CA THR A 74 -40.02 24.63 7.59
C THR A 74 -38.76 24.31 8.39
N PRO A 75 -38.60 24.86 9.61
CA PRO A 75 -37.51 24.48 10.51
C PRO A 75 -37.50 22.99 10.85
N LEU A 76 -38.67 22.34 10.89
CA LEU A 76 -38.79 20.91 11.16
C LEU A 76 -38.25 20.07 9.99
N ASP A 77 -38.48 20.50 8.75
CA ASP A 77 -37.93 19.84 7.56
C ASP A 77 -36.40 19.94 7.56
N LEU A 78 -35.88 21.12 7.89
CA LEU A 78 -34.44 21.35 8.01
C LEU A 78 -33.81 20.44 9.09
N GLN A 79 -34.47 20.29 10.24
CA GLN A 79 -33.99 19.42 11.32
C GLN A 79 -33.96 17.94 10.87
N ARG A 80 -35.02 17.46 10.22
CA ARG A 80 -35.09 16.08 9.73
C ARG A 80 -34.06 15.80 8.65
N PHE A 81 -33.92 16.73 7.70
CA PHE A 81 -32.89 16.69 6.68
C PHE A 81 -31.49 16.64 7.31
N GLY A 82 -31.19 17.55 8.24
CA GLY A 82 -29.89 17.63 8.89
C GLY A 82 -29.51 16.34 9.64
N GLN A 83 -30.47 15.72 10.34
CA GLN A 83 -30.26 14.42 10.99
C GLN A 83 -29.96 13.31 9.97
N ALA A 84 -30.77 13.22 8.91
CA ALA A 84 -30.57 12.21 7.87
C ALA A 84 -29.21 12.39 7.14
N PHE A 85 -28.86 13.64 6.83
CA PHE A 85 -27.58 13.99 6.22
C PHE A 85 -26.40 13.62 7.13
N ALA A 86 -26.45 13.99 8.42
CA ALA A 86 -25.37 13.69 9.35
C ALA A 86 -25.13 12.18 9.51
N VAL A 87 -26.20 11.38 9.62
CA VAL A 87 -26.10 9.92 9.73
C VAL A 87 -25.48 9.33 8.46
N LYS A 88 -25.98 9.75 7.29
CA LYS A 88 -25.48 9.25 6.00
C LYS A 88 -24.02 9.64 5.79
N ALA A 89 -23.68 10.91 5.97
CA ALA A 89 -22.30 11.39 5.82
C ALA A 89 -21.33 10.67 6.76
N SER A 90 -21.71 10.48 8.03
CA SER A 90 -20.87 9.75 8.98
C SER A 90 -20.59 8.32 8.52
N ARG A 91 -21.61 7.63 8.00
CA ARG A 91 -21.47 6.28 7.46
C ARG A 91 -20.54 6.26 6.24
N ASP A 92 -20.76 7.16 5.29
CA ASP A 92 -19.96 7.21 4.06
C ASP A 92 -18.48 7.48 4.34
N TYR A 93 -18.19 8.40 5.28
CA TYR A 93 -16.82 8.66 5.71
C TYR A 93 -16.20 7.46 6.44
N ALA A 94 -16.94 6.78 7.32
CA ALA A 94 -16.45 5.60 8.00
C ALA A 94 -16.12 4.46 7.02
N GLU A 95 -17.03 4.18 6.07
CA GLU A 95 -16.80 3.18 5.03
C GLU A 95 -15.62 3.57 4.12
N GLY A 96 -15.51 4.85 3.78
CA GLY A 96 -14.41 5.40 2.98
C GLY A 96 -13.03 5.27 3.63
N VAL A 97 -12.92 5.70 4.90
CA VAL A 97 -11.70 5.52 5.70
C VAL A 97 -11.36 4.05 5.86
N GLY A 98 -12.37 3.18 6.04
CA GLY A 98 -12.18 1.74 6.09
C GLY A 98 -11.53 1.16 4.82
N ARG A 99 -12.00 1.58 3.64
CA ARG A 99 -11.39 1.16 2.36
C ARG A 99 -9.98 1.69 2.18
N LEU A 100 -9.73 2.96 2.52
CA LEU A 100 -8.38 3.54 2.47
C LEU A 100 -7.41 2.79 3.39
N LEU A 101 -7.85 2.47 4.61
CA LEU A 101 -7.05 1.69 5.56
C LEU A 101 -6.77 0.28 5.03
N HIS A 102 -7.76 -0.36 4.41
CA HIS A 102 -7.60 -1.68 3.83
C HIS A 102 -6.52 -1.69 2.74
N VAL A 103 -6.56 -0.75 1.79
CA VAL A 103 -5.54 -0.62 0.73
C VAL A 103 -4.15 -0.36 1.32
N ALA A 104 -4.05 0.50 2.34
CA ALA A 104 -2.78 0.79 3.00
C ALA A 104 -2.20 -0.46 3.70
N VAL A 105 -3.04 -1.25 4.37
CA VAL A 105 -2.63 -2.49 5.04
C VAL A 105 -2.23 -3.56 4.02
N GLU A 106 -2.95 -3.72 2.91
CA GLU A 106 -2.60 -4.67 1.86
C GLU A 106 -1.25 -4.34 1.22
N ALA A 107 -0.98 -3.05 0.98
CA ALA A 107 0.30 -2.61 0.44
C ALA A 107 1.49 -2.87 1.39
N LEU A 108 1.23 -2.82 2.70
CA LEU A 108 2.24 -3.04 3.76
C LEU A 108 2.27 -4.49 4.28
N GLY A 109 1.41 -5.36 3.75
CA GLY A 109 1.25 -6.74 4.20
C GLY A 109 2.54 -7.58 4.04
N PRO A 110 2.66 -8.68 4.80
CA PRO A 110 3.84 -9.53 4.77
C PRO A 110 4.06 -10.12 3.36
N GLN A 111 5.33 -10.24 2.94
CA GLN A 111 5.67 -10.97 1.72
C GLN A 111 5.21 -12.42 1.85
N ALA A 112 4.60 -12.97 0.80
CA ALA A 112 4.48 -14.41 0.65
C ALA A 112 5.90 -15.03 0.69
N PRO A 113 6.09 -16.16 1.39
CA PRO A 113 7.40 -16.79 1.48
C PRO A 113 7.90 -17.13 0.06
N ARG A 114 9.11 -16.65 -0.26
CA ARG A 114 9.79 -17.00 -1.51
C ARG A 114 10.08 -18.50 -1.52
N ASP A 115 9.52 -19.20 -2.50
CA ASP A 115 9.96 -20.56 -2.84
C ASP A 115 11.39 -20.46 -3.40
N PRO A 116 12.40 -21.12 -2.80
CA PRO A 116 13.81 -20.97 -3.19
C PRO A 116 14.16 -21.63 -4.54
N ARG A 117 13.21 -21.83 -5.46
CA ARG A 117 13.38 -22.59 -6.72
C ARG A 117 12.88 -21.88 -7.98
N GLY A 118 12.63 -20.57 -7.94
CA GLY A 118 12.26 -19.77 -9.12
C GLY A 118 13.43 -18.97 -9.66
#